data_AF-A0A9W4GZV9-F1
#
_entry.id   AF-A0A9W4GZV9-F1
#
_cell.length_a   1.000
_cell.length_b   1.000
_cell.length_c   1.000
_cell.angle_alpha   90.00
_cell.angle_beta   90.00
_cell.angle_gamma   90.00
#
_symmetry.space_group_name_H-M   'P 1'
#
loop_
_entity.id
_entity.type
_entity.pdbx_description
1 polymer ?
#
loop_
_entity_poly.entity_id
_entity_poly.type
_entity_poly.pdbx_seq_one_letter_code
_entity_poly.pdbx_strand_id
1 'polypeptide(L)'
;MTPAHPEPPQPGRRETATPTASDTPQGRGELRAQPPRCETGPVTASGTLQGRGELRAQPRRRERAELAASGTLQGRGELRAQPRRRDVADATASGTPRARFAVLGDSLSEGVGDPTPGGEWRGWAALLAEGLQPGADILNLARSGARTGDVAGRQLSAALSWRPTIASVLVGGNDTLRGGFDIPTVATELHTALGALRATGATVLTACLPDPGTVLGLPWPLARPLGRRMTALNDTVHALSAHHGALHLHAAERPWATSPGALSADRLHPSEAGHRMLAADFHALLAGSGMPVGAPPRLEPDGPPPGRAASVCWMATRGTKWIADRCTDLLPDLLRLAAEEYRHTARGTAPLLDHAAREATAAALESLGLSAARAHVPPTVPAPLHSAGRPERSATKRILVPGADWAAAASDSSGTTPITG
;
A
#
# COMPACT_ATOMS: atom_id res chain seq x y z
N MET A 1 -62.78 -21.40 51.11
CA MET A 1 -62.03 -22.49 50.43
C MET A 1 -60.66 -21.94 50.09
N THR A 2 -59.61 -22.58 50.60
CA THR A 2 -58.21 -22.14 50.42
C THR A 2 -57.37 -23.40 50.19
N PRO A 3 -56.58 -23.49 49.11
CA PRO A 3 -55.50 -24.46 48.98
C PRO A 3 -54.12 -23.78 49.14
N ALA A 4 -53.16 -24.52 49.69
CA ALA A 4 -51.80 -24.05 49.98
C ALA A 4 -50.80 -24.38 48.84
N HIS A 5 -49.64 -23.73 48.86
CA HIS A 5 -48.45 -24.09 48.08
C HIS A 5 -47.84 -25.43 48.56
N PRO A 6 -46.94 -26.03 47.75
CA PRO A 6 -45.54 -26.04 48.17
C PRO A 6 -44.48 -25.79 47.06
N GLU A 7 -43.23 -25.65 47.51
CA GLU A 7 -41.99 -25.32 46.77
C GLU A 7 -41.35 -26.46 45.96
N PRO A 8 -40.33 -26.18 45.11
CA PRO A 8 -39.65 -27.16 44.26
C PRO A 8 -38.39 -27.81 44.89
N PRO A 9 -37.98 -29.02 44.44
CA PRO A 9 -36.75 -29.67 44.90
C PRO A 9 -35.48 -29.28 44.10
N GLN A 10 -34.34 -29.25 44.80
CA GLN A 10 -32.96 -29.03 44.30
C GLN A 10 -32.20 -30.38 44.09
N PRO A 11 -31.03 -30.40 43.43
CA PRO A 11 -30.54 -31.59 42.70
C PRO A 11 -29.62 -32.55 43.50
N GLY A 12 -29.61 -33.82 43.08
CA GLY A 12 -28.73 -34.87 43.59
C GLY A 12 -27.33 -34.90 42.94
N ARG A 13 -26.33 -35.32 43.72
CA ARG A 13 -24.93 -35.55 43.31
C ARG A 13 -24.57 -37.06 43.36
N ARG A 14 -23.36 -37.37 42.85
CA ARG A 14 -22.54 -38.61 43.04
C ARG A 14 -22.98 -39.79 42.14
N GLU A 15 -22.08 -40.69 41.70
CA GLU A 15 -20.66 -40.87 42.05
C GLU A 15 -19.77 -41.43 40.91
N THR A 16 -18.47 -41.50 41.17
CA THR A 16 -17.35 -41.92 40.29
C THR A 16 -17.16 -43.43 40.17
N ALA A 17 -16.62 -43.93 39.04
CA ALA A 17 -16.00 -45.27 38.97
C ALA A 17 -14.84 -45.37 37.94
N THR A 18 -13.67 -45.75 38.44
CA THR A 18 -12.46 -46.28 37.76
C THR A 18 -11.58 -46.90 38.87
N PRO A 19 -10.58 -47.76 38.60
CA PRO A 19 -10.14 -48.38 37.33
C PRO A 19 -9.91 -49.91 37.42
N THR A 20 -9.47 -50.53 36.33
CA THR A 20 -8.52 -51.67 36.36
C THR A 20 -7.65 -51.65 35.09
N ALA A 21 -6.40 -52.13 35.20
CA ALA A 21 -5.40 -52.12 34.14
C ALA A 21 -5.07 -53.55 33.67
N SER A 22 -4.48 -53.68 32.47
CA SER A 22 -3.32 -54.56 32.17
C SER A 22 -2.87 -54.47 30.71
N ASP A 23 -1.64 -54.94 30.49
CA ASP A 23 -0.96 -55.31 29.23
C ASP A 23 -0.31 -54.25 28.30
N THR A 24 0.94 -54.58 27.97
CA THR A 24 1.90 -53.94 27.04
C THR A 24 2.83 -55.08 26.63
N PRO A 25 3.11 -55.36 25.33
CA PRO A 25 4.05 -54.55 24.51
C PRO A 25 3.67 -54.56 22.99
N GLN A 26 4.49 -54.23 21.97
CA GLN A 26 5.87 -53.73 21.85
C GLN A 26 6.00 -52.92 20.53
N GLY A 27 6.85 -51.87 20.45
CA GLY A 27 7.12 -51.22 19.16
C GLY A 27 7.93 -49.91 19.23
N ARG A 28 9.11 -49.90 18.59
CA ARG A 28 10.09 -48.78 18.53
C ARG A 28 9.63 -47.59 17.66
N GLY A 29 10.10 -46.36 17.92
CA GLY A 29 10.17 -45.31 16.89
C GLY A 29 10.20 -43.84 17.30
N GLU A 30 11.34 -43.36 17.82
CA GLU A 30 11.89 -41.97 17.77
C GLU A 30 11.00 -40.72 17.98
N LEU A 31 11.36 -39.92 19.01
CA LEU A 31 10.93 -38.54 19.21
C LEU A 31 11.80 -37.54 18.42
N ARG A 32 11.20 -36.42 17.98
CA ARG A 32 11.90 -35.11 18.01
C ARG A 32 10.94 -33.97 18.39
N ALA A 33 11.46 -33.03 19.18
CA ALA A 33 10.65 -32.11 20.00
C ALA A 33 10.26 -30.80 19.30
N GLN A 34 9.18 -30.18 19.79
CA GLN A 34 8.75 -28.81 19.47
C GLN A 34 9.17 -27.85 20.60
N PRO A 35 9.56 -26.59 20.30
CA PRO A 35 9.85 -25.59 21.33
C PRO A 35 8.56 -24.95 21.91
N PRO A 36 8.56 -24.49 23.19
CA PRO A 36 7.38 -23.99 23.87
C PRO A 36 7.01 -22.54 23.51
N ARG A 37 5.74 -22.21 23.66
CA ARG A 37 5.21 -20.84 23.59
C ARG A 37 5.34 -20.16 24.96
N CYS A 38 5.72 -18.88 24.98
CA CYS A 38 5.61 -18.04 26.17
C CYS A 38 4.24 -17.34 26.21
N GLU A 39 3.50 -17.53 27.29
CA GLU A 39 2.39 -16.67 27.70
C GLU A 39 2.83 -15.83 28.90
N THR A 40 2.51 -14.54 28.89
CA THR A 40 2.86 -13.60 29.97
C THR A 40 1.62 -13.05 30.65
N GLY A 41 1.36 -13.50 31.88
CA GLY A 41 0.42 -12.88 32.82
C GLY A 41 1.17 -12.17 33.96
N PRO A 42 0.60 -11.11 34.57
CA PRO A 42 1.29 -10.33 35.60
C PRO A 42 1.16 -10.94 36.99
N VAL A 43 2.26 -10.98 37.76
CA VAL A 43 2.22 -11.25 39.21
C VAL A 43 3.08 -10.23 39.95
N THR A 44 2.44 -9.51 40.87
CA THR A 44 3.08 -8.61 41.84
C THR A 44 3.45 -9.38 43.11
N ALA A 45 4.69 -9.25 43.59
CA ALA A 45 5.04 -9.63 44.96
C ALA A 45 6.19 -8.76 45.50
N SER A 46 5.98 -8.16 46.68
CA SER A 46 7.04 -7.53 47.47
C SER A 46 7.67 -8.56 48.41
N GLY A 47 8.97 -8.47 48.67
CA GLY A 47 9.65 -9.34 49.64
C GLY A 47 11.07 -8.87 49.92
N THR A 48 11.34 -8.43 51.15
CA THR A 48 12.66 -7.99 51.62
C THR A 48 13.28 -9.09 52.48
N LEU A 49 14.60 -9.36 52.35
CA LEU A 49 15.46 -9.75 53.49
C LEU A 49 16.98 -9.78 53.15
N GLN A 50 17.77 -9.65 54.20
CA GLN A 50 19.25 -9.57 54.33
C GLN A 50 20.02 -10.65 53.52
N GLY A 51 21.26 -10.48 53.04
CA GLY A 51 22.44 -9.74 53.54
C GLY A 51 23.58 -10.76 53.80
N ARG A 52 24.74 -10.73 53.13
CA ARG A 52 25.99 -9.99 53.45
C ARG A 52 26.99 -10.18 52.28
N GLY A 53 27.92 -9.24 52.02
CA GLY A 53 29.05 -9.50 51.10
C GLY A 53 29.79 -8.31 50.49
N GLU A 54 30.50 -7.55 51.33
CA GLU A 54 31.69 -6.70 51.02
C GLU A 54 31.67 -5.55 49.98
N LEU A 55 32.39 -4.48 50.32
CA LEU A 55 32.54 -3.20 49.61
C LEU A 55 34.00 -2.99 49.17
N ARG A 56 34.22 -2.53 47.93
CA ARG A 56 35.16 -1.42 47.53
C ARG A 56 35.08 -1.24 46.00
N ALA A 57 34.52 -0.16 45.46
CA ALA A 57 35.01 1.23 45.41
C ALA A 57 35.92 1.51 44.19
N GLN A 58 35.47 2.43 43.32
CA GLN A 58 36.18 2.93 42.13
C GLN A 58 37.34 3.88 42.52
N PRO A 59 38.13 4.34 41.53
CA PRO A 59 37.93 5.75 41.17
C PRO A 59 37.91 6.05 39.66
N ARG A 60 37.19 7.12 39.31
CA ARG A 60 37.22 7.78 38.00
C ARG A 60 38.44 8.70 37.90
N ARG A 61 39.05 8.85 36.72
CA ARG A 61 39.92 10.01 36.38
C ARG A 61 39.21 10.95 35.40
N ARG A 62 39.07 12.20 35.80
CA ARG A 62 39.00 13.36 34.89
C ARG A 62 40.43 13.91 34.77
N GLU A 63 40.80 14.44 33.61
CA GLU A 63 41.80 15.51 33.57
C GLU A 63 41.54 16.41 32.36
N ARG A 64 41.66 17.71 32.61
CA ARG A 64 41.44 18.83 31.68
C ARG A 64 42.61 19.76 31.95
N ALA A 65 43.43 20.05 30.95
CA ALA A 65 44.60 20.91 31.10
C ALA A 65 44.46 22.12 30.16
N GLU A 66 44.37 23.30 30.77
CA GLU A 66 44.57 24.58 30.10
C GLU A 66 46.06 24.90 30.12
N LEU A 67 46.56 25.59 29.10
CA LEU A 67 47.94 26.08 29.04
C LEU A 67 47.93 27.52 28.52
N ALA A 68 48.57 28.41 29.29
CA ALA A 68 48.61 29.84 29.06
C ALA A 68 49.68 30.25 28.03
N ALA A 69 49.52 31.44 27.46
CA ALA A 69 50.45 32.02 26.49
C ALA A 69 51.51 32.92 27.15
N SER A 70 52.75 32.85 26.65
CA SER A 70 53.67 33.99 26.47
C SER A 70 54.97 33.53 25.82
N GLY A 71 55.48 34.28 24.83
CA GLY A 71 56.77 33.99 24.19
C GLY A 71 56.90 34.60 22.79
N THR A 72 57.35 35.85 22.70
CA THR A 72 57.69 36.49 21.42
C THR A 72 59.16 36.26 21.10
N LEU A 73 59.48 35.74 19.91
CA LEU A 73 60.83 35.80 19.34
C LEU A 73 60.77 35.85 17.81
N GLN A 74 61.51 36.79 17.21
CA GLN A 74 61.64 36.93 15.76
C GLN A 74 62.71 35.98 15.22
N GLY A 75 62.47 35.40 14.04
CA GLY A 75 63.48 34.63 13.30
C GLY A 75 63.04 34.38 11.87
N ARG A 76 63.70 35.01 10.89
CA ARG A 76 63.48 34.73 9.46
C ARG A 76 64.14 33.40 9.09
N GLY A 77 63.42 32.54 8.37
CA GLY A 77 63.96 31.32 7.79
C GLY A 77 63.00 30.74 6.76
N GLU A 78 63.28 30.96 5.48
CA GLU A 78 62.54 30.31 4.39
C GLU A 78 62.91 28.82 4.33
N LEU A 79 62.00 27.94 4.72
CA LEU A 79 62.12 26.51 4.48
C LEU A 79 60.85 26.01 3.78
N ARG A 80 60.99 25.82 2.46
CA ARG A 80 59.94 25.43 1.52
C ARG A 80 59.57 23.95 1.72
N ALA A 81 58.84 23.65 2.79
CA ALA A 81 58.35 22.31 3.10
C ALA A 81 57.30 21.88 2.07
N GLN A 82 57.69 20.99 1.15
CA GLN A 82 56.77 20.32 0.25
C GLN A 82 55.80 19.46 1.08
N PRO A 83 54.48 19.53 0.87
CA PRO A 83 53.57 18.60 1.53
C PRO A 83 53.88 17.18 1.03
N ARG A 84 54.29 16.30 1.94
CA ARG A 84 54.49 14.88 1.63
C ARG A 84 53.19 14.35 1.03
N ARG A 85 53.25 13.85 -0.21
CA ARG A 85 52.18 13.03 -0.78
C ARG A 85 51.93 11.90 0.22
N ARG A 86 50.73 11.86 0.81
CA ARG A 86 50.22 10.60 1.34
C ARG A 86 50.06 9.68 0.14
N ASP A 87 50.57 8.46 0.25
CA ASP A 87 50.40 7.44 -0.77
C ASP A 87 48.92 7.08 -0.89
N VAL A 88 48.23 7.71 -1.85
CA VAL A 88 46.90 7.29 -2.30
C VAL A 88 47.11 6.13 -3.27
N ALA A 89 47.52 5.00 -2.69
CA ALA A 89 47.85 3.77 -3.40
C ALA A 89 47.12 2.55 -2.79
N ASP A 90 45.90 2.76 -2.27
CA ASP A 90 44.88 1.72 -2.24
C ASP A 90 43.47 2.35 -2.20
N ALA A 91 42.96 2.71 -3.40
CA ALA A 91 41.64 3.32 -3.58
C ALA A 91 40.91 2.76 -4.81
N THR A 92 41.19 1.50 -5.18
CA THR A 92 40.48 0.77 -6.24
C THR A 92 39.33 -0.07 -5.67
N ALA A 93 38.45 0.60 -4.94
CA ALA A 93 37.11 0.13 -4.61
C ALA A 93 36.12 1.28 -4.83
N SER A 94 36.02 1.73 -6.08
CA SER A 94 35.07 2.76 -6.53
C SER A 94 33.63 2.23 -6.54
N GLY A 95 33.12 1.85 -5.36
CA GLY A 95 31.73 1.48 -5.16
C GLY A 95 30.86 2.74 -5.13
N THR A 96 30.06 2.94 -6.17
CA THR A 96 28.90 3.84 -6.09
C THR A 96 28.05 3.42 -4.87
N PRO A 97 27.63 4.35 -3.99
CA PRO A 97 26.82 4.02 -2.84
C PRO A 97 25.57 3.24 -3.24
N ARG A 98 25.41 2.02 -2.70
CA ARG A 98 24.28 1.13 -3.01
C ARG A 98 22.97 1.86 -2.74
N ALA A 99 22.04 1.78 -3.70
CA ALA A 99 20.72 2.39 -3.56
C ALA A 99 20.00 1.74 -2.37
N ARG A 100 19.46 2.58 -1.47
CA ARG A 100 18.63 2.15 -0.34
C ARG A 100 17.19 2.61 -0.60
N PHE A 101 16.31 1.67 -0.93
CA PHE A 101 14.91 1.93 -1.27
C PHE A 101 13.97 1.62 -0.09
N ALA A 102 13.39 2.65 0.52
CA ALA A 102 12.39 2.50 1.57
C ALA A 102 10.97 2.57 1.00
N VAL A 103 10.14 1.58 1.31
CA VAL A 103 8.78 1.48 0.77
C VAL A 103 7.79 1.76 1.89
N LEU A 104 7.07 2.88 1.82
CA LEU A 104 6.04 3.26 2.76
C LEU A 104 4.67 3.24 2.07
N GLY A 105 3.64 2.84 2.80
CA GLY A 105 2.29 2.77 2.29
C GLY A 105 1.39 1.72 2.93
N ASP A 106 0.41 1.30 2.15
CA ASP A 106 -0.60 0.32 2.51
C ASP A 106 -0.45 -1.02 1.76
N SER A 107 -1.54 -1.76 1.56
CA SER A 107 -1.57 -3.07 0.89
C SER A 107 -1.04 -3.04 -0.55
N LEU A 108 -1.15 -1.91 -1.26
CA LEU A 108 -0.57 -1.77 -2.60
C LEU A 108 0.97 -1.83 -2.55
N SER A 109 1.57 -1.13 -1.57
CA SER A 109 3.02 -1.11 -1.33
C SER A 109 3.52 -2.35 -0.60
N GLU A 110 2.68 -3.04 0.19
CA GLU A 110 2.99 -4.35 0.76
C GLU A 110 3.08 -5.44 -0.33
N GLY A 111 2.49 -5.22 -1.51
CA GLY A 111 2.55 -6.14 -2.64
C GLY A 111 1.38 -7.13 -2.73
N VAL A 112 0.27 -6.85 -2.05
CA VAL A 112 -0.92 -7.73 -2.06
C VAL A 112 -1.34 -8.03 -3.49
N GLY A 113 -1.57 -9.31 -3.79
CA GLY A 113 -1.97 -9.81 -5.11
C GLY A 113 -0.83 -10.41 -5.96
N ASP A 114 0.42 -10.29 -5.53
CA ASP A 114 1.60 -10.97 -6.12
C ASP A 114 2.27 -11.91 -5.09
N PRO A 115 1.70 -13.12 -4.86
CA PRO A 115 2.15 -14.04 -3.83
C PRO A 115 3.40 -14.82 -4.25
N THR A 116 4.39 -14.90 -3.36
CA THR A 116 5.56 -15.78 -3.54
C THR A 116 5.22 -17.22 -3.12
N PRO A 117 6.03 -18.23 -3.54
CA PRO A 117 5.88 -19.61 -3.05
C PRO A 117 6.00 -19.75 -1.52
N GLY A 118 6.62 -18.80 -0.83
CA GLY A 118 6.68 -18.74 0.65
C GLY A 118 5.41 -18.22 1.31
N GLY A 119 4.42 -17.73 0.55
CA GLY A 119 3.19 -17.12 1.06
C GLY A 119 3.31 -15.65 1.44
N GLU A 120 4.49 -15.05 1.25
CA GLU A 120 4.73 -13.61 1.35
C GLU A 120 4.28 -12.88 0.08
N TRP A 121 4.30 -11.55 0.10
CA TRP A 121 4.01 -10.71 -1.06
C TRP A 121 5.31 -10.14 -1.63
N ARG A 122 5.50 -10.22 -2.96
CA ARG A 122 6.65 -9.60 -3.65
C ARG A 122 6.31 -8.16 -4.04
N GLY A 123 5.36 -7.99 -4.95
CA GLY A 123 4.80 -6.69 -5.33
C GLY A 123 5.73 -5.79 -6.14
N TRP A 124 5.17 -4.67 -6.60
CA TRP A 124 5.82 -3.72 -7.50
C TRP A 124 7.15 -3.18 -6.96
N ALA A 125 7.28 -3.02 -5.64
CA ALA A 125 8.46 -2.39 -5.06
C ALA A 125 9.68 -3.31 -5.05
N ALA A 126 9.49 -4.61 -4.82
CA ALA A 126 10.55 -5.60 -4.98
C ALA A 126 10.94 -5.75 -6.46
N LEU A 127 9.95 -5.81 -7.36
CA LEU A 127 10.17 -5.85 -8.81
C LEU A 127 10.89 -4.60 -9.34
N LEU A 128 10.61 -3.42 -8.78
CA LEU A 128 11.33 -2.19 -9.08
C LEU A 128 12.78 -2.26 -8.60
N ALA A 129 13.03 -2.82 -7.41
CA ALA A 129 14.37 -2.93 -6.85
C ALA A 129 15.33 -3.76 -7.72
N GLU A 130 14.82 -4.78 -8.42
CA GLU A 130 15.59 -5.53 -9.44
C GLU A 130 16.08 -4.64 -10.59
N GLY A 131 15.31 -3.61 -10.97
CA GLY A 131 15.63 -2.64 -12.01
C GLY A 131 16.39 -1.39 -11.52
N LEU A 132 16.69 -1.28 -10.23
CA LEU A 132 17.58 -0.23 -9.70
C LEU A 132 19.05 -0.58 -9.98
N GLN A 133 19.96 -0.31 -9.05
CA GLN A 133 21.37 -0.65 -9.20
C GLN A 133 21.64 -2.08 -8.70
N PRO A 134 22.63 -2.79 -9.27
CA PRO A 134 23.07 -4.08 -8.77
C PRO A 134 23.37 -4.04 -7.27
N GLY A 135 22.64 -4.85 -6.50
CA GLY A 135 22.77 -4.89 -5.05
C GLY A 135 22.11 -3.73 -4.29
N ALA A 136 21.11 -3.08 -4.86
CA ALA A 136 20.22 -2.19 -4.10
C ALA A 136 19.60 -2.92 -2.90
N ASP A 137 19.57 -2.25 -1.75
CA ASP A 137 18.89 -2.74 -0.55
C ASP A 137 17.45 -2.20 -0.54
N ILE A 138 16.49 -3.03 -0.16
CA ILE A 138 15.07 -2.65 -0.01
C ILE A 138 14.61 -2.84 1.44
N LEU A 139 13.86 -1.87 1.96
CA LEU A 139 13.18 -1.94 3.25
C LEU A 139 11.70 -1.67 3.06
N ASN A 140 10.87 -2.72 3.06
CA ASN A 140 9.42 -2.56 2.98
C ASN A 140 8.81 -2.37 4.39
N LEU A 141 8.19 -1.21 4.59
CA LEU A 141 7.52 -0.79 5.82
C LEU A 141 6.00 -0.69 5.65
N ALA A 142 5.51 -0.85 4.42
CA ALA A 142 4.10 -0.77 4.08
C ALA A 142 3.29 -1.92 4.70
N ARG A 143 2.03 -1.67 5.07
CA ARG A 143 1.17 -2.64 5.75
C ARG A 143 -0.28 -2.51 5.32
N SER A 144 -0.94 -3.63 5.03
CA SER A 144 -2.36 -3.70 4.69
C SER A 144 -3.24 -2.93 5.67
N GLY A 145 -4.08 -2.02 5.14
CA GLY A 145 -4.98 -1.19 5.93
C GLY A 145 -4.33 0.02 6.60
N ALA A 146 -3.03 0.29 6.39
CA ALA A 146 -2.36 1.49 6.87
C ALA A 146 -2.99 2.76 6.26
N ARG A 147 -2.97 3.82 7.06
CA ARG A 147 -3.49 5.15 6.74
C ARG A 147 -2.38 6.20 6.67
N THR A 148 -2.68 7.41 6.24
CA THR A 148 -1.70 8.50 6.15
C THR A 148 -0.97 8.75 7.48
N GLY A 149 -1.67 8.67 8.61
CA GLY A 149 -1.06 8.80 9.95
C GLY A 149 -0.17 7.63 10.37
N ASP A 150 -0.44 6.40 9.91
CA ASP A 150 0.48 5.26 10.13
C ASP A 150 1.80 5.47 9.39
N VAL A 151 1.71 6.04 8.18
CA VAL A 151 2.87 6.41 7.36
C VAL A 151 3.63 7.56 7.99
N ALA A 152 2.98 8.69 8.27
CA ALA A 152 3.60 9.88 8.85
C ALA A 152 4.19 9.64 10.26
N GLY A 153 3.63 8.72 11.03
CA GLY A 153 4.15 8.30 12.33
C GLY A 153 5.20 7.19 12.23
N ARG A 154 4.74 5.94 12.27
CA ARG A 154 5.61 4.76 12.52
C ARG A 154 6.49 4.43 11.33
N GLN A 155 5.95 4.40 10.11
CA GLN A 155 6.73 4.03 8.94
C GLN A 155 7.79 5.09 8.62
N LEU A 156 7.44 6.38 8.67
CA LEU A 156 8.36 7.50 8.46
C LEU A 156 9.53 7.46 9.45
N SER A 157 9.24 7.26 10.74
CA SER A 157 10.27 7.18 11.79
C SER A 157 11.28 6.05 11.53
N ALA A 158 10.80 4.88 11.10
CA ALA A 158 11.65 3.75 10.72
C ALA A 158 12.46 4.02 9.44
N ALA A 159 11.82 4.61 8.41
CA ALA A 159 12.48 4.97 7.16
C ALA A 159 13.61 5.99 7.37
N LEU A 160 13.36 7.09 8.08
CA LEU A 160 14.36 8.12 8.36
C LEU A 160 15.56 7.56 9.14
N SER A 161 15.32 6.63 10.06
CA SER A 161 16.38 5.92 10.80
C SER A 161 17.29 5.08 9.90
N TRP A 162 16.72 4.49 8.84
CA TRP A 162 17.46 3.69 7.84
C TRP A 162 18.11 4.53 6.72
N ARG A 163 17.80 5.83 6.64
CA ARG A 163 18.38 6.81 5.71
C ARG A 163 18.31 6.35 4.23
N PRO A 164 17.12 6.17 3.64
CA PRO A 164 16.98 5.82 2.22
C PRO A 164 17.66 6.82 1.28
N THR A 165 18.07 6.35 0.10
CA THR A 165 18.40 7.21 -1.04
C THR A 165 17.22 7.36 -2.00
N ILE A 166 16.30 6.38 -1.98
CA ILE A 166 15.02 6.40 -2.69
C ILE A 166 13.94 6.01 -1.67
N ALA A 167 12.81 6.69 -1.67
CA ALA A 167 11.66 6.29 -0.86
C ALA A 167 10.38 6.34 -1.70
N SER A 168 9.39 5.50 -1.40
CA SER A 168 8.05 5.61 -1.97
C SER A 168 7.01 5.85 -0.90
N VAL A 169 6.02 6.70 -1.19
CA VAL A 169 4.87 6.97 -0.33
C VAL A 169 3.61 6.83 -1.17
N LEU A 170 2.96 5.67 -1.08
CA LEU A 170 1.67 5.38 -1.71
C LEU A 170 0.68 4.96 -0.61
N VAL A 171 -0.21 5.88 -0.23
CA VAL A 171 -1.18 5.71 0.85
C VAL A 171 -2.34 6.69 0.67
N GLY A 172 -3.45 6.48 1.39
CA GLY A 172 -4.63 7.35 1.39
C GLY A 172 -5.89 6.64 0.92
N GLY A 173 -5.77 5.55 0.14
CA GLY A 173 -6.91 4.75 -0.32
C GLY A 173 -7.70 4.13 0.84
N ASN A 174 -7.03 3.78 1.95
CA ASN A 174 -7.72 3.34 3.16
C ASN A 174 -8.42 4.49 3.89
N ASP A 175 -7.87 5.70 3.85
CA ASP A 175 -8.43 6.87 4.49
C ASP A 175 -9.76 7.27 3.85
N THR A 176 -9.85 7.29 2.52
CA THR A 176 -11.09 7.64 1.78
C THR A 176 -12.26 6.68 2.09
N LEU A 177 -11.95 5.42 2.43
CA LEU A 177 -12.95 4.42 2.81
C LEU A 177 -13.53 4.66 4.22
N ARG A 178 -12.81 5.27 5.17
CA ARG A 178 -13.24 5.38 6.58
C ARG A 178 -14.26 6.50 6.83
N GLY A 179 -15.13 6.33 7.83
CA GLY A 179 -16.09 7.38 8.24
C GLY A 179 -15.44 8.72 8.59
N GLY A 180 -14.34 8.66 9.33
CA GLY A 180 -13.53 9.81 9.75
C GLY A 180 -12.50 10.28 8.73
N PHE A 181 -12.79 10.19 7.43
CA PHE A 181 -11.96 10.83 6.40
C PHE A 181 -11.99 12.35 6.58
N ASP A 182 -10.81 12.94 6.78
CA ASP A 182 -10.60 14.37 6.96
C ASP A 182 -9.44 14.84 6.08
N ILE A 183 -9.73 15.66 5.06
CA ILE A 183 -8.72 16.04 4.07
C ILE A 183 -7.61 16.97 4.63
N PRO A 184 -7.85 17.90 5.58
CA PRO A 184 -6.78 18.63 6.26
C PRO A 184 -5.79 17.73 7.01
N THR A 185 -6.28 16.73 7.75
CA THR A 185 -5.42 15.75 8.43
C THR A 185 -4.60 14.94 7.42
N VAL A 186 -5.24 14.36 6.41
CA VAL A 186 -4.60 13.60 5.32
C VAL A 186 -3.52 14.43 4.62
N ALA A 187 -3.81 15.70 4.30
CA ALA A 187 -2.86 16.60 3.66
C ALA A 187 -1.66 16.91 4.55
N THR A 188 -1.89 17.15 5.85
CA THR A 188 -0.83 17.42 6.84
C THR A 188 0.09 16.22 7.04
N GLU A 189 -0.48 15.01 7.12
CA GLU A 189 0.27 13.76 7.28
C GLU A 189 1.10 13.43 6.03
N LEU A 190 0.52 13.57 4.84
CA LEU A 190 1.25 13.43 3.57
C LEU A 190 2.35 14.49 3.41
N HIS A 191 2.07 15.75 3.75
CA HIS A 191 3.06 16.83 3.71
C HIS A 191 4.25 16.52 4.63
N THR A 192 3.97 16.03 5.85
CA THR A 192 4.98 15.62 6.81
C THR A 192 5.85 14.47 6.27
N ALA A 193 5.23 13.41 5.73
CA ALA A 193 5.95 12.26 5.22
C ALA A 193 6.82 12.59 4.00
N LEU A 194 6.26 13.28 3.00
CA LEU A 194 6.98 13.66 1.79
C LEU A 194 8.10 14.67 2.10
N GLY A 195 7.80 15.71 2.88
CA GLY A 195 8.77 16.76 3.24
C GLY A 195 9.93 16.23 4.07
N ALA A 196 9.67 15.40 5.08
CA ALA A 196 10.73 14.81 5.91
C ALA A 196 11.65 13.88 5.10
N LEU A 197 11.11 13.05 4.21
CA LEU A 197 11.91 12.20 3.32
C LEU A 197 12.75 13.06 2.35
N ARG A 198 12.17 14.07 1.71
CA ARG A 198 12.90 14.98 0.80
C ARG A 198 13.98 15.79 1.51
N ALA A 199 13.75 16.21 2.76
CA ALA A 199 14.75 16.90 3.58
C ALA A 199 16.02 16.05 3.86
N THR A 200 15.94 14.72 3.77
CA THR A 200 17.13 13.84 3.83
C THR A 200 17.95 13.77 2.53
N GLY A 201 17.45 14.34 1.44
CA GLY A 201 18.01 14.19 0.09
C GLY A 201 17.53 12.94 -0.67
N ALA A 202 16.66 12.12 -0.08
CA ALA A 202 16.09 10.95 -0.76
C ALA A 202 15.23 11.37 -1.97
N THR A 203 15.31 10.63 -3.07
CA THR A 203 14.35 10.76 -4.18
C THR A 203 13.04 10.10 -3.77
N VAL A 204 11.93 10.84 -3.78
CA VAL A 204 10.64 10.33 -3.33
C VAL A 204 9.73 10.03 -4.52
N LEU A 205 9.17 8.83 -4.53
CA LEU A 205 8.15 8.35 -5.46
C LEU A 205 6.77 8.45 -4.82
N THR A 206 5.76 8.86 -5.57
CA THR A 206 4.36 8.82 -5.12
C THR A 206 3.44 8.71 -6.34
N ALA A 207 2.14 8.50 -6.12
CA ALA A 207 1.18 8.32 -7.20
C ALA A 207 -0.23 8.79 -6.82
N CYS A 208 -0.98 9.30 -7.81
CA CYS A 208 -2.44 9.34 -7.71
C CYS A 208 -3.00 7.94 -8.04
N LEU A 209 -4.02 7.50 -7.31
CA LEU A 209 -4.54 6.13 -7.38
C LEU A 209 -5.98 6.12 -7.93
N PRO A 210 -6.42 5.02 -8.58
CA PRO A 210 -7.77 4.93 -9.12
C PRO A 210 -8.82 4.92 -8.00
N ASP A 211 -10.03 5.40 -8.30
CA ASP A 211 -11.16 5.35 -7.36
C ASP A 211 -11.58 3.90 -7.05
N PRO A 212 -11.53 3.45 -5.78
CA PRO A 212 -12.00 2.13 -5.38
C PRO A 212 -13.46 1.88 -5.73
N GLY A 213 -14.31 2.91 -5.74
CA GLY A 213 -15.72 2.79 -6.12
C GLY A 213 -15.88 2.35 -7.59
N THR A 214 -15.10 2.95 -8.48
CA THR A 214 -15.04 2.63 -9.90
C THR A 214 -14.39 1.27 -10.15
N VAL A 215 -13.26 0.98 -9.50
CA VAL A 215 -12.53 -0.32 -9.63
C VAL A 215 -13.39 -1.51 -9.20
N LEU A 216 -14.14 -1.36 -8.09
CA LEU A 216 -15.04 -2.40 -7.58
C LEU A 216 -16.41 -2.43 -8.27
N GLY A 217 -16.73 -1.47 -9.14
CA GLY A 217 -18.03 -1.37 -9.81
C GLY A 217 -19.20 -1.11 -8.86
N LEU A 218 -18.99 -0.28 -7.82
CA LEU A 218 -20.01 0.02 -6.82
C LEU A 218 -21.19 0.81 -7.41
N PRO A 219 -22.41 0.65 -6.88
CA PRO A 219 -23.56 1.44 -7.31
C PRO A 219 -23.34 2.93 -7.02
N TRP A 220 -23.94 3.80 -7.83
CA TRP A 220 -23.69 5.24 -7.80
C TRP A 220 -23.79 5.93 -6.42
N PRO A 221 -24.67 5.55 -5.46
CA PRO A 221 -24.71 6.20 -4.15
C PRO A 221 -23.46 5.93 -3.30
N LEU A 222 -22.75 4.83 -3.58
CA LEU A 222 -21.47 4.50 -2.94
C LEU A 222 -20.28 5.01 -3.75
N ALA A 223 -20.32 4.86 -5.07
CA ALA A 223 -19.23 5.27 -5.94
C ALA A 223 -19.00 6.80 -5.92
N ARG A 224 -20.06 7.63 -5.93
CA ARG A 224 -19.89 9.10 -5.92
C ARG A 224 -19.20 9.67 -4.68
N PRO A 225 -19.61 9.37 -3.43
CA PRO A 225 -18.92 9.89 -2.25
C PRO A 225 -17.48 9.38 -2.13
N LEU A 226 -17.19 8.13 -2.54
CA LEU A 226 -15.82 7.61 -2.58
C LEU A 226 -14.98 8.31 -3.65
N GLY A 227 -15.53 8.48 -4.86
CA GLY A 227 -14.91 9.23 -5.95
C GLY A 227 -14.56 10.67 -5.54
N ARG A 228 -15.46 11.40 -4.88
CA ARG A 228 -15.16 12.74 -4.32
C ARG A 228 -13.97 12.73 -3.36
N ARG A 229 -13.93 11.77 -2.43
CA ARG A 229 -12.84 11.63 -1.46
C ARG A 229 -11.52 11.25 -2.14
N MET A 230 -11.59 10.42 -3.18
CA MET A 230 -10.43 10.04 -3.97
C MET A 230 -9.90 11.20 -4.81
N THR A 231 -10.78 12.03 -5.39
CA THR A 231 -10.38 13.28 -6.05
C THR A 231 -9.67 14.21 -5.07
N ALA A 232 -10.25 14.45 -3.89
CA ALA A 232 -9.64 15.27 -2.84
C ALA A 232 -8.24 14.78 -2.42
N LEU A 233 -8.07 13.45 -2.25
CA LEU A 233 -6.77 12.83 -1.99
C LEU A 233 -5.81 13.02 -3.17
N ASN A 234 -6.22 12.71 -4.39
CA ASN A 234 -5.36 12.77 -5.57
C ASN A 234 -4.89 14.20 -5.85
N ASP A 235 -5.78 15.19 -5.78
CA ASP A 235 -5.45 16.62 -5.90
C ASP A 235 -4.41 17.05 -4.84
N THR A 236 -4.57 16.54 -3.62
CA THR A 236 -3.64 16.78 -2.51
C THR A 236 -2.26 16.15 -2.78
N VAL A 237 -2.22 14.91 -3.28
CA VAL A 237 -0.96 14.24 -3.66
C VAL A 237 -0.31 14.96 -4.84
N HIS A 238 -1.06 15.42 -5.85
CA HIS A 238 -0.53 16.22 -6.96
C HIS A 238 0.15 17.51 -6.46
N ALA A 239 -0.55 18.30 -5.65
CA ALA A 239 -0.02 19.55 -5.10
C ALA A 239 1.23 19.32 -4.23
N LEU A 240 1.21 18.33 -3.35
CA LEU A 240 2.35 17.99 -2.50
C LEU A 240 3.54 17.41 -3.28
N SER A 241 3.28 16.67 -4.36
CA SER A 241 4.34 16.16 -5.24
C SER A 241 5.08 17.30 -5.93
N ALA A 242 4.34 18.27 -6.46
CA ALA A 242 4.90 19.46 -7.10
C ALA A 242 5.69 20.32 -6.10
N HIS A 243 5.17 20.51 -4.89
CA HIS A 243 5.84 21.30 -3.84
C HIS A 243 7.13 20.66 -3.33
N HIS A 244 7.11 19.36 -3.01
CA HIS A 244 8.27 18.65 -2.44
C HIS A 244 9.25 18.12 -3.51
N GLY A 245 8.91 18.25 -4.80
CA GLY A 245 9.70 17.71 -5.90
C GLY A 245 9.78 16.18 -5.85
N ALA A 246 8.65 15.52 -5.60
CA ALA A 246 8.53 14.06 -5.69
C ALA A 246 8.22 13.64 -7.14
N LEU A 247 8.74 12.48 -7.55
CA LEU A 247 8.40 11.88 -8.84
C LEU A 247 7.00 11.27 -8.74
N HIS A 248 6.04 11.91 -9.41
CA HIS A 248 4.63 11.56 -9.35
C HIS A 248 4.25 10.66 -10.53
N LEU A 249 3.65 9.49 -10.24
CA LEU A 249 3.04 8.63 -11.24
C LEU A 249 1.52 8.85 -11.27
N HIS A 250 0.96 9.13 -12.45
CA HIS A 250 -0.48 9.19 -12.67
C HIS A 250 -1.12 7.78 -12.71
N ALA A 251 -0.93 6.98 -11.65
CA ALA A 251 -1.22 5.54 -11.64
C ALA A 251 -2.72 5.23 -11.85
N ALA A 252 -3.62 6.16 -11.51
CA ALA A 252 -5.04 6.10 -11.81
C ALA A 252 -5.38 5.98 -13.31
N GLU A 253 -4.51 6.49 -14.18
CA GLU A 253 -4.67 6.51 -15.64
C GLU A 253 -3.89 5.37 -16.33
N ARG A 254 -3.17 4.54 -15.56
CA ARG A 254 -2.30 3.49 -16.10
C ARG A 254 -3.05 2.17 -16.26
N PRO A 255 -2.68 1.33 -17.25
CA PRO A 255 -3.51 0.17 -17.59
C PRO A 255 -3.53 -0.93 -16.51
N TRP A 256 -2.69 -0.88 -15.47
CA TRP A 256 -2.74 -1.87 -14.38
C TRP A 256 -4.08 -1.85 -13.63
N ALA A 257 -4.75 -0.69 -13.59
CA ALA A 257 -6.02 -0.50 -12.90
C ALA A 257 -7.24 -1.04 -13.70
N THR A 258 -7.11 -1.23 -15.02
CA THR A 258 -8.24 -1.52 -15.92
C THR A 258 -8.03 -2.71 -16.86
N SER A 259 -6.79 -3.15 -17.08
CA SER A 259 -6.48 -4.22 -18.03
C SER A 259 -6.97 -5.59 -17.51
N PRO A 260 -7.58 -6.42 -18.38
CA PRO A 260 -7.94 -7.79 -18.03
C PRO A 260 -6.73 -8.57 -17.46
N GLY A 261 -6.89 -9.14 -16.27
CA GLY A 261 -5.85 -9.91 -15.59
C GLY A 261 -4.77 -9.10 -14.87
N ALA A 262 -4.77 -7.75 -14.97
CA ALA A 262 -3.86 -6.89 -14.20
C ALA A 262 -4.30 -6.67 -12.75
N LEU A 263 -5.56 -6.97 -12.41
CA LEU A 263 -6.08 -7.03 -11.04
C LEU A 263 -6.04 -8.46 -10.50
N SER A 264 -5.88 -8.56 -9.17
CA SER A 264 -5.80 -9.82 -8.42
C SER A 264 -7.16 -10.51 -8.28
N ALA A 265 -7.17 -11.66 -7.61
CA ALA A 265 -8.36 -12.41 -7.21
C ALA A 265 -9.44 -11.56 -6.50
N ASP A 266 -9.05 -10.51 -5.78
CA ASP A 266 -9.95 -9.60 -5.05
C ASP A 266 -10.52 -8.44 -5.88
N ARG A 267 -10.05 -8.27 -7.13
CA ARG A 267 -10.42 -7.17 -8.04
C ARG A 267 -10.15 -5.75 -7.50
N LEU A 268 -9.26 -5.61 -6.51
CA LEU A 268 -8.88 -4.32 -5.94
C LEU A 268 -7.37 -4.08 -6.04
N HIS A 269 -6.58 -5.08 -5.66
CA HIS A 269 -5.11 -4.99 -5.73
C HIS A 269 -4.60 -5.47 -7.09
N PRO A 270 -3.40 -5.05 -7.52
CA PRO A 270 -2.79 -5.56 -8.74
C PRO A 270 -2.47 -7.05 -8.61
N SER A 271 -2.57 -7.80 -9.71
CA SER A 271 -1.93 -9.12 -9.84
C SER A 271 -0.42 -8.96 -10.05
N GLU A 272 0.33 -10.06 -10.16
CA GLU A 272 1.72 -10.04 -10.64
C GLU A 272 1.89 -9.12 -11.87
N ALA A 273 1.02 -9.26 -12.88
CA ALA A 273 1.09 -8.45 -14.10
C ALA A 273 0.90 -6.95 -13.80
N GLY A 274 -0.06 -6.60 -12.96
CA GLY A 274 -0.28 -5.21 -12.56
C GLY A 274 0.87 -4.63 -11.73
N HIS A 275 1.47 -5.43 -10.84
CA HIS A 275 2.65 -5.05 -10.06
C HIS A 275 3.89 -4.85 -10.95
N ARG A 276 4.09 -5.69 -11.97
CA ARG A 276 5.15 -5.52 -12.98
C ARG A 276 4.98 -4.25 -13.81
N MET A 277 3.75 -3.95 -14.23
CA MET A 277 3.43 -2.70 -14.93
C MET A 277 3.71 -1.47 -14.05
N LEU A 278 3.30 -1.50 -12.79
CA LEU A 278 3.54 -0.41 -11.83
C LEU A 278 5.04 -0.23 -11.54
N ALA A 279 5.80 -1.33 -11.43
CA ALA A 279 7.25 -1.30 -11.29
C ALA A 279 7.95 -0.69 -12.52
N ALA A 280 7.54 -1.07 -13.74
CA ALA A 280 8.08 -0.51 -14.97
C ALA A 280 7.74 0.97 -15.14
N ASP A 281 6.54 1.40 -14.75
CA ASP A 281 6.14 2.81 -14.78
C ASP A 281 6.98 3.68 -13.82
N PHE A 282 7.24 3.20 -12.59
CA PHE A 282 8.15 3.90 -11.66
C PHE A 282 9.61 3.84 -12.10
N HIS A 283 10.07 2.75 -12.73
CA HIS A 283 11.41 2.66 -13.31
C HIS A 283 11.60 3.72 -14.42
N ALA A 284 10.61 3.87 -15.31
CA ALA A 284 10.63 4.88 -16.35
C ALA A 284 10.69 6.32 -15.79
N LEU A 285 9.98 6.61 -14.69
CA LEU A 285 10.08 7.90 -13.99
C LEU A 285 11.47 8.14 -13.39
N LEU A 286 12.06 7.13 -12.74
CA LEU A 286 13.42 7.23 -12.19
C LEU A 286 14.46 7.45 -13.31
N ALA A 287 14.40 6.67 -14.39
CA ALA A 287 15.25 6.84 -15.56
C ALA A 287 15.09 8.24 -16.19
N GLY A 288 13.84 8.70 -16.36
CA GLY A 288 13.51 10.03 -16.89
C GLY A 288 13.99 11.19 -16.02
N SER A 289 14.13 10.97 -14.70
CA SER A 289 14.73 11.95 -13.78
C SER A 289 16.26 12.05 -13.87
N GLY A 290 16.91 11.22 -14.71
CA GLY A 290 18.36 11.14 -14.83
C GLY A 290 19.02 10.29 -13.74
N MET A 291 18.25 9.52 -12.95
CA MET A 291 18.81 8.64 -11.95
C MET A 291 19.48 7.43 -12.61
N PRO A 292 20.71 7.03 -12.21
CA PRO A 292 21.35 5.80 -12.68
C PRO A 292 20.60 4.56 -12.17
N VAL A 293 19.70 4.03 -12.99
CA VAL A 293 18.97 2.76 -12.82
C VAL A 293 19.49 1.70 -13.79
N GLY A 294 19.21 0.43 -13.51
CA GLY A 294 19.57 -0.71 -14.33
C GLY A 294 18.57 -0.99 -15.46
N ALA A 295 18.54 -2.24 -15.93
CA ALA A 295 17.55 -2.68 -16.91
C ALA A 295 16.12 -2.54 -16.36
N PRO A 296 15.12 -2.20 -17.19
CA PRO A 296 13.74 -2.10 -16.74
C PRO A 296 13.21 -3.46 -16.22
N PRO A 297 12.32 -3.46 -15.22
CA PRO A 297 11.64 -4.67 -14.75
C PRO A 297 10.92 -5.39 -15.90
N ARG A 298 10.93 -6.73 -15.89
CA ARG A 298 10.22 -7.54 -16.89
C ARG A 298 8.71 -7.40 -16.71
N LEU A 299 7.99 -7.21 -17.82
CA LEU A 299 6.53 -7.10 -17.83
C LEU A 299 5.85 -8.47 -17.83
N GLU A 300 6.52 -9.48 -18.37
CA GLU A 300 6.06 -10.87 -18.44
C GLU A 300 5.93 -11.48 -17.03
N PRO A 301 4.73 -11.95 -16.64
CA PRO A 301 4.53 -12.69 -15.39
C PRO A 301 5.26 -14.04 -15.39
N ASP A 302 5.73 -14.46 -14.21
CA ASP A 302 6.31 -15.80 -13.98
C ASP A 302 5.21 -16.87 -13.93
N GLY A 303 4.00 -16.49 -13.49
CA GLY A 303 2.84 -17.39 -13.34
C GLY A 303 1.64 -17.06 -14.25
N PRO A 304 0.70 -18.00 -14.42
CA PRO A 304 -0.58 -17.71 -15.09
C PRO A 304 -1.42 -16.71 -14.26
N PRO A 305 -2.27 -15.89 -14.91
CA PRO A 305 -3.14 -14.95 -14.22
C PRO A 305 -4.12 -15.65 -13.26
N PRO A 306 -4.62 -14.97 -12.21
CA PRO A 306 -5.48 -15.57 -11.20
C PRO A 306 -6.76 -16.16 -11.81
N GLY A 307 -6.85 -17.49 -11.77
CA GLY A 307 -8.01 -18.22 -12.29
C GLY A 307 -9.27 -18.03 -11.44
N ARG A 308 -10.45 -18.30 -12.02
CA ARG A 308 -11.76 -18.19 -11.33
C ARG A 308 -11.80 -18.97 -10.01
N ALA A 309 -11.18 -20.14 -9.95
CA ALA A 309 -11.09 -20.95 -8.74
C ALA A 309 -10.27 -20.26 -7.62
N ALA A 310 -9.19 -19.56 -7.96
CA ALA A 310 -8.41 -18.76 -7.01
C ALA A 310 -9.21 -17.56 -6.50
N SER A 311 -10.02 -16.91 -7.36
CA SER A 311 -10.94 -15.84 -6.95
C SER A 311 -11.99 -16.33 -5.95
N VAL A 312 -12.62 -17.48 -6.22
CA VAL A 312 -13.60 -18.09 -5.30
C VAL A 312 -12.95 -18.55 -3.99
N CYS A 313 -11.77 -19.17 -4.04
CA CYS A 313 -11.03 -19.61 -2.86
C CYS A 313 -10.59 -18.44 -1.98
N TRP A 314 -10.07 -17.36 -2.57
CA TRP A 314 -9.73 -16.12 -1.86
C TRP A 314 -10.97 -15.53 -1.20
N MET A 315 -12.08 -15.40 -1.96
CA MET A 315 -13.34 -14.86 -1.46
C MET A 315 -13.88 -15.68 -0.27
N ALA A 316 -13.85 -17.01 -0.35
CA ALA A 316 -14.30 -17.90 0.71
C ALA A 316 -13.43 -17.82 1.99
N THR A 317 -12.13 -17.52 1.87
CA THR A 317 -11.17 -17.55 2.99
C THR A 317 -10.81 -16.15 3.50
N ARG A 318 -9.98 -15.42 2.76
CA ARG A 318 -9.48 -14.10 3.12
C ARG A 318 -10.54 -13.01 2.91
N GLY A 319 -11.33 -13.13 1.85
CA GLY A 319 -12.46 -12.24 1.56
C GLY A 319 -13.52 -12.27 2.68
N THR A 320 -14.01 -13.45 3.07
CA THR A 320 -14.98 -13.61 4.17
C THR A 320 -14.49 -12.97 5.46
N LYS A 321 -13.22 -13.19 5.85
CA LYS A 321 -12.66 -12.58 7.06
C LYS A 321 -12.56 -11.06 6.94
N TRP A 322 -12.05 -10.54 5.81
CA TRP A 322 -11.96 -9.11 5.58
C TRP A 322 -13.35 -8.47 5.59
N ILE A 323 -14.35 -9.07 4.94
CA ILE A 323 -15.74 -8.60 4.95
C ILE A 323 -16.28 -8.60 6.38
N ALA A 324 -16.10 -9.67 7.16
CA ALA A 324 -16.57 -9.73 8.54
C ALA A 324 -15.91 -8.66 9.44
N ASP A 325 -14.60 -8.49 9.34
CA ASP A 325 -13.84 -7.45 10.05
C ASP A 325 -14.20 -6.01 9.58
N ARG A 326 -14.74 -5.85 8.35
CA ARG A 326 -15.18 -4.58 7.76
C ARG A 326 -16.67 -4.26 7.92
N CYS A 327 -17.52 -5.25 8.14
CA CYS A 327 -18.97 -5.06 8.32
C CYS A 327 -19.29 -4.20 9.55
N THR A 328 -18.40 -4.15 10.54
CA THR A 328 -18.54 -3.35 11.77
C THR A 328 -17.83 -1.99 11.69
N ASP A 329 -16.77 -1.83 10.89
CA ASP A 329 -15.90 -0.65 10.87
C ASP A 329 -15.97 0.21 9.58
N LEU A 330 -16.65 -0.27 8.54
CA LEU A 330 -16.70 0.35 7.20
C LEU A 330 -18.13 0.44 6.66
N LEU A 331 -18.91 -0.65 6.74
CA LEU A 331 -20.25 -0.70 6.16
C LEU A 331 -21.21 0.38 6.70
N PRO A 332 -21.27 0.69 8.01
CA PRO A 332 -22.17 1.73 8.52
C PRO A 332 -21.88 3.12 7.94
N ASP A 333 -20.60 3.46 7.75
CA ASP A 333 -20.18 4.74 7.18
C ASP A 333 -20.42 4.82 5.67
N LEU A 334 -20.16 3.73 4.94
CA LEU A 334 -20.51 3.66 3.52
C LEU A 334 -22.02 3.82 3.30
N LEU A 335 -22.86 3.20 4.14
CA LEU A 335 -24.31 3.37 4.10
C LEU A 335 -24.74 4.81 4.48
N ARG A 336 -24.08 5.44 5.45
CA ARG A 336 -24.30 6.85 5.82
C ARG A 336 -24.01 7.79 4.64
N LEU A 337 -22.87 7.60 3.97
CA LEU A 337 -22.48 8.36 2.79
C LEU A 337 -23.46 8.15 1.63
N ALA A 338 -23.90 6.91 1.38
CA ALA A 338 -24.92 6.62 0.36
C ALA A 338 -26.28 7.27 0.69
N ALA A 339 -26.70 7.28 1.95
CA ALA A 339 -27.93 7.93 2.39
C ALA A 339 -27.84 9.47 2.30
N GLU A 340 -26.66 10.06 2.48
CA GLU A 340 -26.41 11.48 2.25
C GLU A 340 -26.42 11.83 0.75
N GLU A 341 -25.69 11.08 -0.06
CA GLU A 341 -25.65 11.24 -1.52
C GLU A 341 -27.05 11.13 -2.13
N TYR A 342 -27.83 10.14 -1.70
CA TYR A 342 -29.21 9.94 -2.15
C TYR A 342 -30.12 11.11 -1.74
N ARG A 343 -30.04 11.58 -0.49
CA ARG A 343 -30.81 12.74 -0.01
C ARG A 343 -30.48 14.02 -0.77
N HIS A 344 -29.22 14.28 -1.06
CA HIS A 344 -28.81 15.46 -1.84
C HIS A 344 -29.23 15.33 -3.30
N THR A 345 -29.11 14.14 -3.90
CA THR A 345 -29.56 13.88 -5.28
C THR A 345 -31.07 14.07 -5.42
N ALA A 346 -31.87 13.49 -4.51
CA ALA A 346 -33.32 13.64 -4.50
C ALA A 346 -33.81 15.10 -4.31
N ARG A 347 -32.96 15.95 -3.72
CA ARG A 347 -33.23 17.40 -3.52
C ARG A 347 -32.64 18.29 -4.62
N GLY A 348 -31.93 17.73 -5.60
CA GLY A 348 -31.19 18.51 -6.61
C GLY A 348 -29.95 19.25 -6.06
N THR A 349 -29.51 18.95 -4.84
CA THR A 349 -28.43 19.64 -4.11
C THR A 349 -27.12 18.86 -4.08
N ALA A 350 -26.96 17.82 -4.92
CA ALA A 350 -25.71 17.06 -5.06
C ALA A 350 -24.48 17.94 -5.40
N PRO A 351 -24.56 18.96 -6.28
CA PRO A 351 -23.42 19.82 -6.59
C PRO A 351 -22.83 20.57 -5.39
N LEU A 352 -23.58 20.75 -4.29
CA LEU A 352 -23.06 21.34 -3.06
C LEU A 352 -22.05 20.42 -2.37
N LEU A 353 -22.21 19.08 -2.47
CA LEU A 353 -21.24 18.13 -1.94
C LEU A 353 -19.94 18.16 -2.75
N ASP A 354 -20.04 18.28 -4.08
CA ASP A 354 -18.88 18.42 -4.97
C ASP A 354 -18.17 19.78 -4.77
N HIS A 355 -18.91 20.84 -4.42
CA HIS A 355 -18.35 22.14 -4.08
C HIS A 355 -17.62 22.12 -2.72
N ALA A 356 -18.31 21.67 -1.66
CA ALA A 356 -17.74 21.59 -0.32
C ALA A 356 -16.50 20.70 -0.24
N ALA A 357 -16.45 19.59 -0.98
CA ALA A 357 -15.27 18.75 -1.09
C ALA A 357 -14.07 19.50 -1.70
N ARG A 358 -14.30 20.27 -2.78
CA ARG A 358 -13.25 21.08 -3.44
C ARG A 358 -12.78 22.24 -2.55
N GLU A 359 -13.70 22.91 -1.85
CA GLU A 359 -13.34 23.96 -0.88
C GLU A 359 -12.52 23.41 0.28
N ALA A 360 -12.91 22.25 0.84
CA ALA A 360 -12.15 21.61 1.91
C ALA A 360 -10.73 21.21 1.47
N THR A 361 -10.56 20.67 0.26
CA THR A 361 -9.23 20.38 -0.31
C THR A 361 -8.42 21.65 -0.55
N ALA A 362 -9.03 22.71 -1.10
CA ALA A 362 -8.35 23.98 -1.34
C ALA A 362 -7.89 24.63 -0.03
N ALA A 363 -8.76 24.67 0.99
CA ALA A 363 -8.42 25.20 2.31
C ALA A 363 -7.35 24.36 3.03
N ALA A 364 -7.38 23.03 2.88
CA ALA A 364 -6.35 22.14 3.40
C ALA A 364 -4.97 22.47 2.80
N LEU A 365 -4.90 22.62 1.47
CA LEU A 365 -3.65 23.00 0.78
C LEU A 365 -3.19 24.42 1.15
N GLU A 366 -4.11 25.39 1.19
CA GLU A 366 -3.80 26.77 1.60
C GLU A 366 -3.25 26.83 3.03
N SER A 367 -3.78 26.03 3.96
CA SER A 367 -3.29 25.94 5.34
C SER A 367 -1.85 25.41 5.46
N LEU A 368 -1.37 24.68 4.44
CA LEU A 368 0.01 24.20 4.32
C LEU A 368 0.92 25.19 3.56
N GLY A 369 0.44 26.40 3.27
CA GLY A 369 1.14 27.40 2.46
C GLY A 369 1.13 27.08 0.95
N LEU A 370 0.33 26.10 0.52
CA LEU A 370 0.23 25.68 -0.87
C LEU A 370 -0.92 26.44 -1.51
N SER A 371 -0.63 27.63 -2.04
CA SER A 371 -1.59 28.32 -2.90
C SER A 371 -2.01 27.40 -4.03
N ALA A 372 -3.31 27.34 -4.33
CA ALA A 372 -3.86 26.59 -5.44
C ALA A 372 -3.42 27.20 -6.79
N ALA A 373 -2.16 26.96 -7.16
CA ALA A 373 -1.67 27.15 -8.50
C ALA A 373 -2.61 26.38 -9.44
N ARG A 374 -3.31 27.14 -10.30
CA ARG A 374 -4.36 26.63 -11.20
C ARG A 374 -3.93 25.29 -11.80
N ALA A 375 -4.80 24.28 -11.63
CA ALA A 375 -4.55 22.90 -12.03
C ALA A 375 -3.75 22.83 -13.33
N HIS A 376 -2.54 22.28 -13.22
CA HIS A 376 -1.63 22.13 -14.35
C HIS A 376 -2.30 21.20 -15.36
N VAL A 377 -2.75 21.75 -16.48
CA VAL A 377 -3.17 20.94 -17.63
C VAL A 377 -1.92 20.17 -18.08
N PRO A 378 -1.90 18.83 -17.98
CA PRO A 378 -0.70 18.07 -18.28
C PRO A 378 -0.32 18.26 -19.76
N PRO A 379 0.98 18.35 -20.09
CA PRO A 379 1.40 18.32 -21.48
C PRO A 379 0.93 17.00 -22.11
N THR A 380 0.18 17.10 -23.20
CA THR A 380 -0.28 15.93 -23.97
C THR A 380 0.92 15.16 -24.48
N VAL A 381 1.25 14.04 -23.82
CA VAL A 381 2.21 13.07 -24.34
C VAL A 381 1.61 12.49 -25.62
N PRO A 382 2.24 12.65 -26.80
CA PRO A 382 1.71 12.08 -28.03
C PRO A 382 1.69 10.56 -27.91
N ALA A 383 0.56 9.95 -28.30
CA ALA A 383 0.42 8.50 -28.33
C ALA A 383 1.52 7.88 -29.22
N PRO A 384 2.04 6.68 -28.89
CA PRO A 384 3.06 6.04 -29.70
C PRO A 384 2.55 5.82 -31.13
N LEU A 385 3.35 6.23 -32.11
CA LEU A 385 3.08 6.05 -33.53
C LEU A 385 3.09 4.56 -33.88
N HIS A 386 1.95 3.90 -33.76
CA HIS A 386 1.73 2.61 -34.39
C HIS A 386 1.80 2.80 -35.91
N SER A 387 2.87 2.30 -36.52
CA SER A 387 3.04 2.31 -37.97
C SER A 387 1.94 1.48 -38.62
N ALA A 388 1.02 2.16 -39.30
CA ALA A 388 -0.06 1.53 -40.06
C ALA A 388 0.48 0.87 -41.34
N GLY A 389 1.18 -0.26 -41.19
CA GLY A 389 1.52 -1.16 -42.27
C GLY A 389 0.26 -1.86 -42.78
N ARG A 390 -0.43 -1.23 -43.74
CA ARG A 390 -1.65 -1.75 -44.39
C ARG A 390 -1.26 -2.78 -45.47
N PRO A 391 -1.66 -4.07 -45.35
CA PRO A 391 -1.64 -4.98 -46.47
C PRO A 391 -2.88 -4.76 -47.34
N GLU A 392 -2.75 -4.99 -48.65
CA GLU A 392 -3.83 -4.82 -49.61
C GLU A 392 -4.94 -5.88 -49.48
N ARG A 393 -6.11 -5.58 -50.05
CA ARG A 393 -7.23 -6.52 -50.15
C ARG A 393 -6.96 -7.55 -51.24
N SER A 394 -7.16 -8.84 -50.94
CA SER A 394 -7.39 -9.85 -51.98
C SER A 394 -8.34 -10.96 -51.53
N ALA A 395 -9.22 -11.35 -52.46
CA ALA A 395 -10.00 -12.60 -52.56
C ALA A 395 -10.75 -13.17 -51.32
N THR A 396 -12.06 -12.93 -51.32
CA THR A 396 -13.12 -13.96 -51.26
C THR A 396 -12.89 -15.24 -50.44
N LYS A 397 -13.61 -15.37 -49.31
CA LYS A 397 -14.22 -16.66 -48.93
C LYS A 397 -15.54 -16.46 -48.19
N ARG A 398 -16.62 -17.03 -48.73
CA ARG A 398 -17.94 -17.09 -48.08
C ARG A 398 -17.87 -18.01 -46.86
N ILE A 399 -18.38 -17.57 -45.72
CA ILE A 399 -18.84 -18.46 -44.64
C ILE A 399 -20.22 -17.94 -44.18
N LEU A 400 -21.19 -18.85 -44.13
CA LEU A 400 -22.56 -18.60 -43.72
C LEU A 400 -22.65 -18.46 -42.19
N VAL A 401 -23.44 -17.51 -41.69
CA VAL A 401 -23.96 -17.53 -40.31
C VAL A 401 -25.46 -17.19 -40.37
N PRO A 402 -26.36 -18.04 -39.84
CA PRO A 402 -27.80 -17.84 -39.99
C PRO A 402 -28.43 -17.09 -38.80
N GLY A 403 -29.34 -16.17 -39.12
CA GLY A 403 -30.56 -15.90 -38.37
C GLY A 403 -30.49 -15.01 -37.12
N ALA A 404 -30.99 -13.77 -37.26
CA ALA A 404 -31.96 -13.13 -36.35
C ALA A 404 -32.30 -11.70 -36.82
N ASP A 405 -33.07 -11.58 -37.91
CA ASP A 405 -33.61 -10.28 -38.33
C ASP A 405 -34.82 -9.88 -37.48
N TRP A 406 -34.87 -8.60 -37.07
CA TRP A 406 -36.02 -8.00 -36.40
C TRP A 406 -36.70 -6.97 -37.32
N ALA A 407 -38.04 -7.05 -37.33
CA ALA A 407 -39.05 -6.06 -37.69
C ALA A 407 -38.97 -5.20 -38.98
N ALA A 408 -40.12 -5.22 -39.67
CA ALA A 408 -40.79 -4.11 -40.38
C ALA A 408 -40.31 -3.71 -41.80
N ALA A 409 -41.13 -4.02 -42.81
CA ALA A 409 -42.12 -3.07 -43.36
C ALA A 409 -43.03 -3.73 -44.43
N ALA A 410 -44.16 -3.07 -44.77
CA ALA A 410 -44.96 -3.19 -46.02
C ALA A 410 -45.61 -4.57 -46.33
N SER A 411 -46.93 -4.73 -46.16
CA SER A 411 -47.98 -4.54 -47.20
C SER A 411 -47.81 -5.48 -48.41
N ASP A 412 -48.70 -6.44 -48.69
CA ASP A 412 -50.05 -6.15 -49.19
C ASP A 412 -51.05 -7.34 -49.18
N SER A 413 -52.33 -6.97 -49.33
CA SER A 413 -53.54 -7.68 -49.80
C SER A 413 -53.57 -9.20 -50.11
N SER A 414 -54.76 -9.78 -49.84
CA SER A 414 -55.30 -11.08 -50.30
C SER A 414 -54.66 -12.34 -49.67
N GLY A 415 -55.41 -13.38 -49.30
CA GLY A 415 -56.86 -13.61 -49.28
C GLY A 415 -57.15 -15.06 -48.85
N THR A 416 -58.44 -15.42 -48.68
CA THR A 416 -58.90 -16.82 -48.54
C THR A 416 -58.64 -17.52 -47.19
N THR A 417 -59.60 -17.40 -46.27
CA THR A 417 -60.08 -18.52 -45.43
C THR A 417 -60.62 -19.67 -46.33
N PRO A 418 -60.70 -20.96 -45.91
CA PRO A 418 -61.13 -21.34 -44.55
C PRO A 418 -60.68 -22.72 -43.97
N ILE A 419 -61.17 -22.99 -42.74
CA ILE A 419 -61.68 -24.28 -42.22
C ILE A 419 -60.70 -25.41 -41.80
N THR A 420 -60.72 -25.65 -40.47
CA THR A 420 -60.58 -26.89 -39.67
C THR A 420 -59.50 -27.93 -39.95
N GLY A 421 -58.83 -28.32 -38.85
CA GLY A 421 -57.99 -29.51 -38.69
C GLY A 421 -57.47 -29.57 -37.26
#